data_AF-A0A851GJW5-F1
#
_entry.id   AF-A0A851GJW5-F1
#
_cell.length_a   1.000
_cell.length_b   1.000
_cell.length_c   1.000
_cell.angle_alpha   90.00
_cell.angle_beta   90.00
_cell.angle_gamma   90.00
#
_symmetry.space_group_name_H-M   'P 1'
#
loop_
_entity.id
_entity.type
_entity.pdbx_description
1 polymer ?
#
loop_
_entity_poly.entity_id
_entity_poly.type
_entity_poly.pdbx_seq_one_letter_code
_entity_poly.pdbx_strand_id
1 'polypeptide(L)'
;MGEIKDEINWEHFLDNYFDPFRPLTEKKEFKNGLTIHYKKNGIYVWCNLSVDRLTIKKLEFGRLTTDEEGRDETNWIKGVFINDEHSYTTFLHTSFDSEYFDKKNNYTIQFDNLNKNVIARFLNTPCLTGWAEKEFQLDNDTYYKVEVTLDNYKWTIKLQTIGEQDIPFLSDLFDIWLRVKIADAFWNNKRRTIKEINVTPMNA
;
A
#
# COMPACT_ATOMS: atom_id res chain seq x y z
N MET A 1 -2.62 -32.65 2.65
CA MET A 1 -1.63 -31.54 2.72
C MET A 1 -0.79 -31.65 1.47
N GLY A 2 -0.87 -30.66 0.57
CA GLY A 2 -0.11 -30.66 -0.67
C GLY A 2 1.39 -30.48 -0.40
N GLU A 3 2.22 -31.12 -1.22
CA GLU A 3 3.68 -31.00 -1.18
C GLU A 3 4.12 -29.53 -1.27
N ILE A 4 5.06 -29.13 -0.41
CA ILE A 4 5.74 -27.85 -0.51
C ILE A 4 6.65 -27.95 -1.73
N LYS A 5 6.32 -27.25 -2.82
CA LYS A 5 7.26 -27.05 -3.93
C LYS A 5 8.46 -26.30 -3.39
N ASP A 6 9.68 -26.80 -3.65
CA ASP A 6 10.89 -26.05 -3.31
C ASP A 6 10.88 -24.71 -4.05
N GLU A 7 10.73 -23.63 -3.30
CA GLU A 7 10.72 -22.28 -3.83
C GLU A 7 12.15 -21.83 -4.10
N ILE A 8 12.43 -21.48 -5.35
CA ILE A 8 13.78 -21.10 -5.80
C ILE A 8 13.99 -19.58 -5.91
N ASN A 9 12.91 -18.79 -5.93
CA ASN A 9 12.95 -17.34 -6.05
C ASN A 9 11.63 -16.69 -5.55
N TRP A 10 11.58 -15.35 -5.54
CA TRP A 10 10.40 -14.61 -5.06
C TRP A 10 9.15 -14.83 -5.88
N GLU A 11 9.26 -14.97 -7.21
CA GLU A 11 8.10 -15.21 -8.07
C GLU A 11 7.39 -16.51 -7.68
N HIS A 12 8.14 -17.61 -7.52
CA HIS A 12 7.57 -18.90 -7.12
C HIS A 12 6.99 -18.86 -5.71
N PHE A 13 7.67 -18.22 -4.75
CA PHE A 13 7.15 -18.04 -3.40
C PHE A 13 5.84 -17.26 -3.41
N LEU A 14 5.77 -16.13 -4.11
CA LEU A 14 4.57 -15.30 -4.16
C LEU A 14 3.42 -16.05 -4.84
N ASP A 15 3.65 -16.71 -5.97
CA ASP A 15 2.61 -17.48 -6.65
C ASP A 15 2.05 -18.60 -5.75
N ASN A 16 2.93 -19.34 -5.05
CA ASN A 16 2.51 -20.37 -4.09
C ASN A 16 1.76 -19.78 -2.90
N TYR A 17 2.22 -18.64 -2.38
CA TYR A 17 1.57 -17.94 -1.27
C TYR A 17 0.17 -17.46 -1.67
N PHE A 18 0.01 -16.95 -2.90
CA PHE A 18 -1.26 -16.39 -3.39
C PHE A 18 -2.24 -17.45 -3.92
N ASP A 19 -1.78 -18.64 -4.30
CA ASP A 19 -2.60 -19.73 -4.88
C ASP A 19 -3.88 -20.06 -4.08
N PRO A 20 -3.84 -20.19 -2.73
CA PRO A 20 -5.04 -20.48 -1.94
C PRO A 20 -6.11 -19.39 -2.02
N PHE A 21 -5.71 -18.12 -2.25
CA PHE A 21 -6.63 -17.00 -2.35
C PHE A 21 -7.23 -16.87 -3.76
N ARG A 22 -6.62 -17.49 -4.78
CA ARG A 22 -7.06 -17.44 -6.19
C ARG A 22 -7.29 -16.01 -6.72
N PRO A 23 -6.32 -15.10 -6.59
CA PRO A 23 -6.46 -13.76 -7.16
C PRO A 23 -6.41 -13.78 -8.69
N LEU A 24 -6.89 -12.70 -9.30
CA LEU A 24 -6.50 -12.37 -10.68
C LEU A 24 -5.03 -11.95 -10.66
N THR A 25 -4.21 -12.59 -11.47
CA THR A 25 -2.77 -12.34 -11.52
C THR A 25 -2.37 -11.77 -12.88
N GLU A 26 -1.75 -10.59 -12.86
CA GLU A 26 -1.16 -9.95 -14.04
C GLU A 26 0.36 -9.88 -13.86
N LYS A 27 1.11 -10.32 -14.87
CA LYS A 27 2.58 -10.30 -14.86
C LYS A 27 3.09 -9.53 -16.06
N LYS A 28 4.10 -8.68 -15.86
CA LYS A 28 4.73 -7.92 -16.93
C LYS A 28 6.24 -7.87 -16.76
N GLU A 29 6.93 -8.43 -17.74
CA GLU A 29 8.38 -8.44 -17.86
C GLU A 29 8.89 -7.10 -18.41
N PHE A 30 9.96 -6.60 -17.81
CA PHE A 30 10.67 -5.39 -18.20
C PHE A 30 12.18 -5.66 -18.26
N LYS A 31 12.93 -4.78 -18.93
CA LYS A 31 14.40 -4.91 -19.01
C LYS A 31 15.08 -4.95 -17.63
N ASN A 32 14.46 -4.33 -16.63
CA ASN A 32 15.00 -4.21 -15.27
C ASN A 32 14.37 -5.20 -14.28
N GLY A 33 13.48 -6.11 -14.71
CA GLY A 33 12.88 -7.11 -13.84
C GLY A 33 11.43 -7.44 -14.18
N LEU A 34 10.73 -8.02 -13.20
CA LEU A 34 9.36 -8.51 -13.35
C LEU A 34 8.43 -7.74 -12.40
N THR A 35 7.31 -7.26 -12.92
CA THR A 35 6.21 -6.80 -12.06
C THR A 35 5.11 -7.84 -12.00
N ILE A 36 4.53 -8.03 -10.81
CA ILE A 36 3.42 -8.95 -10.57
C ILE A 36 2.34 -8.19 -9.80
N HIS A 37 1.09 -8.37 -10.24
CA HIS A 37 -0.07 -7.71 -9.66
C HIS A 37 -1.13 -8.76 -9.35
N TYR A 38 -1.42 -8.95 -8.07
CA TYR A 38 -2.45 -9.86 -7.57
C TYR A 38 -3.67 -9.03 -7.13
N LYS A 39 -4.84 -9.29 -7.70
CA LYS A 39 -6.08 -8.55 -7.40
C LYS A 39 -7.18 -9.49 -6.95
N LYS A 40 -7.86 -9.14 -5.85
CA LYS A 40 -9.05 -9.85 -5.37
C LYS A 40 -9.83 -8.99 -4.37
N ASN A 41 -11.16 -9.09 -4.38
CA ASN A 41 -12.06 -8.47 -3.40
C ASN A 41 -11.81 -6.96 -3.19
N GLY A 42 -11.52 -6.21 -4.27
CA GLY A 42 -11.23 -4.78 -4.17
C GLY A 42 -9.90 -4.45 -3.49
N ILE A 43 -8.99 -5.40 -3.39
CA ILE A 43 -7.61 -5.22 -2.93
C ILE A 43 -6.67 -5.59 -4.07
N TYR A 44 -5.54 -4.89 -4.13
CA TYR A 44 -4.39 -5.30 -4.91
C TYR A 44 -3.14 -5.51 -4.05
N VAL A 45 -2.26 -6.40 -4.50
CA VAL A 45 -0.87 -6.50 -4.07
C VAL A 45 -0.01 -6.38 -5.31
N TRP A 46 0.90 -5.40 -5.33
CA TRP A 46 1.83 -5.16 -6.42
C TRP A 46 3.26 -5.40 -5.95
N CYS A 47 4.02 -6.13 -6.76
CA CYS A 47 5.41 -6.47 -6.50
C CYS A 47 6.29 -6.16 -7.71
N ASN A 48 7.47 -5.60 -7.46
CA ASN A 48 8.54 -5.40 -8.44
C ASN A 48 9.76 -6.22 -8.04
N LEU A 49 10.18 -7.13 -8.91
CA LEU A 49 11.30 -8.04 -8.72
C LEU A 49 12.50 -7.63 -9.57
N SER A 50 13.70 -7.98 -9.13
CA SER A 50 14.90 -7.94 -9.98
C SER A 50 14.84 -8.92 -11.15
N VAL A 51 15.73 -8.73 -12.13
CA VAL A 51 15.83 -9.59 -13.33
C VAL A 51 16.06 -11.07 -12.97
N ASP A 52 16.85 -11.33 -11.93
CA ASP A 52 17.11 -12.67 -11.41
C ASP A 52 16.00 -13.20 -10.49
N ARG A 53 15.00 -12.38 -10.17
CA ARG A 53 13.88 -12.67 -9.25
C ARG A 53 14.31 -12.98 -7.81
N LEU A 54 15.57 -12.70 -7.46
CA LEU A 54 16.13 -12.94 -6.14
C LEU A 54 15.96 -11.74 -5.20
N THR A 55 15.57 -10.59 -5.72
CA THR A 55 15.32 -9.39 -4.91
C THR A 55 13.93 -8.85 -5.18
N ILE A 56 13.13 -8.67 -4.13
CA ILE A 56 11.98 -7.76 -4.17
C ILE A 56 12.56 -6.35 -4.09
N LYS A 57 12.30 -5.54 -5.11
CA LYS A 57 12.69 -4.12 -5.16
C LYS A 57 11.67 -3.24 -4.48
N LYS A 58 10.40 -3.64 -4.55
CA LYS A 58 9.27 -2.96 -3.95
C LYS A 58 8.09 -3.91 -3.84
N LEU A 59 7.35 -3.80 -2.75
CA LEU A 59 6.13 -4.55 -2.49
C LEU A 59 5.15 -3.60 -1.80
N GLU A 60 3.95 -3.50 -2.37
CA GLU A 60 2.88 -2.67 -1.82
C GLU A 60 1.51 -3.35 -1.97
N PHE A 61 0.55 -2.90 -1.19
CA PHE A 61 -0.85 -3.26 -1.33
C PHE A 61 -1.74 -2.03 -1.17
N GLY A 62 -2.97 -2.14 -1.62
CA GLY A 62 -3.96 -1.08 -1.42
C GLY A 62 -5.35 -1.51 -1.82
N ARG A 63 -6.31 -0.61 -1.59
CA ARG A 63 -7.69 -0.72 -2.05
C ARG A 63 -7.76 -0.37 -3.55
N LEU A 64 -8.59 -1.09 -4.29
CA LEU A 64 -9.05 -0.69 -5.61
C LEU A 64 -10.32 0.16 -5.47
N THR A 65 -10.35 1.25 -6.21
CA THR A 65 -11.52 2.10 -6.46
C THR A 65 -11.98 1.90 -7.90
N THR A 66 -13.13 2.47 -8.22
CA THR A 66 -13.68 2.45 -9.58
C THR A 66 -13.72 3.87 -10.10
N ASP A 67 -13.13 4.13 -11.27
CA ASP A 67 -13.20 5.44 -11.92
C ASP A 67 -14.60 5.69 -12.54
N GLU A 68 -14.81 6.87 -13.12
CA GLU A 68 -16.08 7.23 -13.77
C GLU A 68 -16.44 6.33 -14.96
N GLU A 69 -15.45 5.64 -15.54
CA GLU A 69 -15.62 4.70 -16.66
C GLU A 69 -15.83 3.25 -16.19
N GLY A 70 -15.85 2.98 -14.88
CA GLY A 70 -16.02 1.63 -14.35
C GLY A 70 -14.73 0.81 -14.27
N ARG A 71 -13.55 1.42 -14.46
CA ARG A 71 -12.25 0.73 -14.43
C ARG A 71 -11.66 0.74 -13.03
N ASP A 72 -10.94 -0.33 -12.70
CA ASP A 72 -10.19 -0.41 -11.44
C ASP A 72 -9.07 0.64 -11.41
N GLU A 73 -9.11 1.48 -10.40
CA GLU A 73 -8.06 2.45 -10.06
C GLU A 73 -7.48 2.10 -8.69
N THR A 74 -6.18 2.37 -8.47
CA THR A 74 -5.60 2.18 -7.14
C THR A 74 -5.93 3.38 -6.26
N ASN A 75 -6.43 3.13 -5.06
CA ASN A 75 -6.62 4.18 -4.06
C ASN A 75 -5.30 4.89 -3.76
N TRP A 76 -5.40 6.15 -3.35
CA TRP A 76 -4.26 6.96 -2.94
C TRP A 76 -3.49 6.34 -1.76
N ILE A 77 -4.17 5.71 -0.81
CA ILE A 77 -3.53 5.15 0.37
C ILE A 77 -2.98 3.76 0.05
N LYS A 78 -1.68 3.58 0.28
CA LYS A 78 -0.93 2.37 -0.01
C LYS A 78 -0.20 1.88 1.22
N GLY A 79 -0.32 0.59 1.51
CA GLY A 79 0.52 -0.13 2.46
C GLY A 79 1.81 -0.57 1.78
N VAL A 80 2.96 -0.15 2.27
CA VAL A 80 4.27 -0.38 1.65
C VAL A 80 5.16 -1.18 2.58
N PHE A 81 5.91 -2.14 2.01
CA PHE A 81 6.87 -2.94 2.74
C PHE A 81 8.11 -2.13 3.13
N ILE A 82 8.48 -2.15 4.41
CA ILE A 82 9.71 -1.53 4.93
C ILE A 82 10.43 -2.51 5.87
N ASN A 83 11.71 -2.78 5.59
CA ASN A 83 12.57 -3.77 6.23
C ASN A 83 13.21 -3.32 7.57
N ASP A 84 12.55 -2.45 8.34
CA ASP A 84 13.00 -2.03 9.68
C ASP A 84 11.87 -1.73 10.70
N GLU A 85 10.60 -1.95 10.34
CA GLU A 85 9.44 -1.63 11.18
C GLU A 85 8.81 -2.85 11.89
N HIS A 86 8.05 -2.63 12.97
CA HIS A 86 7.48 -3.67 13.82
C HIS A 86 6.51 -4.64 13.12
N SER A 87 5.87 -4.23 12.02
CA SER A 87 4.98 -5.04 11.16
C SER A 87 5.49 -5.18 9.72
N TYR A 88 6.65 -4.59 9.40
CA TYR A 88 7.14 -4.37 8.05
C TYR A 88 6.19 -3.59 7.12
N THR A 89 5.17 -2.93 7.67
CA THR A 89 4.14 -2.22 6.91
C THR A 89 4.03 -0.79 7.39
N THR A 90 4.21 0.15 6.46
CA THR A 90 3.85 1.55 6.64
C THR A 90 2.75 1.95 5.66
N PHE A 91 2.01 3.04 5.95
CA PHE A 91 1.01 3.58 5.02
C PHE A 91 1.37 4.97 4.51
N LEU A 92 1.26 5.17 3.20
CA LEU A 92 1.62 6.41 2.49
C LEU A 92 0.49 6.88 1.55
N HIS A 93 0.48 8.17 1.22
CA HIS A 93 -0.49 8.80 0.30
C HIS A 93 -0.18 8.57 -1.19
N THR A 94 1.08 8.37 -1.52
CA THR A 94 1.56 7.95 -2.83
C THR A 94 2.85 7.20 -2.58
N SER A 95 3.11 6.19 -3.39
CA SER A 95 4.27 5.32 -3.25
C SER A 95 5.06 5.37 -4.55
N PHE A 96 6.23 6.01 -4.52
CA PHE A 96 7.10 6.20 -5.68
C PHE A 96 8.29 5.24 -5.66
N ASP A 97 8.95 5.05 -6.79
CA ASP A 97 10.15 4.18 -6.87
C ASP A 97 11.36 4.80 -6.14
N SER A 98 11.26 6.05 -5.68
CA SER A 98 12.25 6.75 -4.87
C SER A 98 11.56 7.63 -3.83
N GLU A 99 11.00 7.04 -2.79
CA GLU A 99 10.44 7.81 -1.68
C GLU A 99 11.55 8.66 -1.04
N TYR A 100 11.35 9.98 -1.08
CA TYR A 100 12.37 11.03 -0.85
C TYR A 100 13.04 11.01 0.53
N PHE A 101 12.57 10.16 1.46
CA PHE A 101 12.94 10.23 2.87
C PHE A 101 13.83 9.11 3.37
N ASP A 102 14.09 8.04 2.60
CA ASP A 102 14.98 6.99 3.07
C ASP A 102 16.12 6.69 2.10
N LYS A 103 17.29 7.24 2.44
CA LYS A 103 18.58 7.01 1.76
C LYS A 103 19.20 5.64 2.10
N LYS A 104 18.41 4.66 2.54
CA LYS A 104 18.88 3.30 2.82
C LYS A 104 17.86 2.30 2.28
N ASN A 105 18.34 1.14 1.86
CA ASN A 105 17.67 0.10 1.07
C ASN A 105 16.45 -0.60 1.74
N ASN A 106 15.62 0.13 2.48
CA ASN A 106 14.61 -0.42 3.37
C ASN A 106 13.41 -1.05 2.62
N TYR A 107 13.19 -0.72 1.34
CA TYR A 107 12.12 -1.33 0.53
C TYR A 107 12.52 -2.66 -0.13
N THR A 108 13.81 -3.02 -0.07
CA THR A 108 14.34 -4.18 -0.78
C THR A 108 14.57 -5.36 0.14
N ILE A 109 14.34 -6.57 -0.36
CA ILE A 109 14.63 -7.79 0.39
C ILE A 109 15.14 -8.91 -0.52
N GLN A 110 16.15 -9.63 -0.06
CA GLN A 110 16.78 -10.75 -0.77
C GLN A 110 16.02 -12.06 -0.52
N PHE A 111 16.02 -12.94 -1.51
CA PHE A 111 15.39 -14.24 -1.40
C PHE A 111 16.21 -15.16 -0.50
N ASP A 112 15.68 -15.46 0.68
CA ASP A 112 16.18 -16.49 1.58
C ASP A 112 15.05 -17.00 2.51
N ASN A 113 15.32 -18.07 3.24
CA ASN A 113 14.32 -18.71 4.11
C ASN A 113 13.86 -17.82 5.28
N LEU A 114 14.70 -16.92 5.78
CA LEU A 114 14.32 -16.00 6.86
C LEU A 114 13.36 -14.94 6.32
N ASN A 115 13.70 -14.35 5.18
CA ASN A 115 12.98 -13.25 4.56
C ASN A 115 11.63 -13.67 4.01
N LYS A 116 11.45 -14.95 3.63
CA LYS A 116 10.13 -15.49 3.29
C LYS A 116 9.11 -15.29 4.42
N ASN A 117 9.53 -15.48 5.68
CA ASN A 117 8.66 -15.24 6.83
C ASN A 117 8.37 -13.75 7.05
N VAL A 118 9.34 -12.88 6.75
CA VAL A 118 9.18 -11.43 6.80
C VAL A 118 8.10 -10.98 5.80
N ILE A 119 8.20 -11.45 4.56
CA ILE A 119 7.23 -11.11 3.52
C ILE A 119 5.85 -11.73 3.80
N ALA A 120 5.79 -12.96 4.30
CA ALA A 120 4.52 -13.56 4.73
C ALA A 120 3.81 -12.69 5.79
N ARG A 121 4.55 -12.13 6.77
CA ARG A 121 3.98 -11.24 7.79
C ARG A 121 3.41 -9.97 7.19
N PHE A 122 4.11 -9.34 6.25
CA PHE A 122 3.59 -8.19 5.50
C PHE A 122 2.29 -8.55 4.75
N LEU A 123 2.31 -9.67 4.03
CA LEU A 123 1.19 -10.14 3.20
C LEU A 123 -0.03 -10.61 4.00
N ASN A 124 0.10 -10.91 5.30
CA ASN A 124 -1.05 -11.19 6.16
C ASN A 124 -2.05 -10.04 6.16
N THR A 125 -1.59 -8.79 6.02
CA THR A 125 -2.46 -7.61 6.03
C THR A 125 -3.48 -7.65 4.88
N PRO A 126 -3.06 -7.64 3.61
CA PRO A 126 -4.01 -7.71 2.49
C PRO A 126 -4.72 -9.06 2.37
N CYS A 127 -4.10 -10.16 2.83
CA CYS A 127 -4.62 -11.50 2.54
C CYS A 127 -5.50 -12.10 3.63
N LEU A 128 -5.28 -11.75 4.91
CA LEU A 128 -5.89 -12.45 6.06
C LEU A 128 -6.59 -11.54 7.06
N THR A 129 -6.06 -10.35 7.33
CA THR A 129 -6.58 -9.49 8.41
C THR A 129 -7.40 -8.31 7.92
N GLY A 130 -7.01 -7.70 6.80
CA GLY A 130 -7.55 -6.41 6.36
C GLY A 130 -7.05 -5.24 7.22
N TRP A 131 -7.65 -4.07 7.01
CA TRP A 131 -7.38 -2.85 7.76
C TRP A 131 -8.60 -1.92 7.76
N ALA A 132 -8.57 -0.87 8.59
CA ALA A 132 -9.62 0.16 8.60
C ALA A 132 -9.07 1.53 8.17
N GLU A 133 -9.86 2.26 7.39
CA GLU A 133 -9.57 3.63 6.96
C GLU A 133 -10.67 4.58 7.46
N LYS A 134 -10.27 5.77 7.90
CA LYS A 134 -11.17 6.91 8.08
C LYS A 134 -10.75 8.01 7.15
N GLU A 135 -11.56 8.27 6.13
CA GLU A 135 -11.31 9.33 5.16
C GLU A 135 -12.03 10.60 5.60
N PHE A 136 -11.27 11.68 5.73
CA PHE A 136 -11.77 12.97 6.17
C PHE A 136 -11.92 13.91 4.97
N GLN A 137 -13.15 14.38 4.76
CA GLN A 137 -13.52 15.26 3.66
C GLN A 137 -13.96 16.63 4.18
N LEU A 138 -13.67 17.66 3.38
CA LEU A 138 -14.16 19.02 3.49
C LEU A 138 -15.06 19.27 2.30
N ASP A 139 -16.36 19.43 2.58
CA ASP A 139 -17.39 19.50 1.54
C ASP A 139 -17.36 18.25 0.62
N ASN A 140 -18.05 18.25 -0.53
CA ASN A 140 -18.32 17.01 -1.27
C ASN A 140 -17.10 16.36 -1.95
N ASP A 141 -16.05 17.12 -2.28
CA ASP A 141 -14.99 16.63 -3.18
C ASP A 141 -13.55 16.82 -2.68
N THR A 142 -13.33 17.40 -1.48
CA THR A 142 -11.97 17.71 -1.01
C THR A 142 -11.57 16.86 0.19
N TYR A 143 -10.87 15.76 -0.05
CA TYR A 143 -10.24 14.97 1.01
C TYR A 143 -8.97 15.68 1.50
N TYR A 144 -8.72 15.67 2.80
CA TYR A 144 -7.53 16.32 3.38
C TYR A 144 -6.69 15.41 4.29
N LYS A 145 -7.27 14.31 4.77
CA LYS A 145 -6.59 13.38 5.68
C LYS A 145 -7.21 11.99 5.60
N VAL A 146 -6.37 10.97 5.75
CA VAL A 146 -6.82 9.60 6.02
C VAL A 146 -6.16 9.13 7.31
N GLU A 147 -6.93 8.44 8.14
CA GLU A 147 -6.40 7.70 9.27
C GLU A 147 -6.52 6.20 8.99
N VAL A 148 -5.41 5.47 9.02
CA VAL A 148 -5.38 4.03 8.84
C VAL A 148 -5.14 3.36 10.17
N THR A 149 -5.88 2.29 10.47
CA THR A 149 -5.69 1.46 11.67
C THR A 149 -5.42 0.01 11.29
N LEU A 150 -4.33 -0.55 11.82
CA LEU A 150 -3.91 -1.94 11.65
C LEU A 150 -3.23 -2.40 12.95
N ASP A 151 -3.64 -3.56 13.51
CA ASP A 151 -3.04 -4.18 14.71
C ASP A 151 -2.80 -3.22 15.89
N ASN A 152 -3.76 -2.31 16.14
CA ASN A 152 -3.72 -1.24 17.15
C ASN A 152 -2.76 -0.07 16.85
N TYR A 153 -2.01 -0.12 15.75
CA TYR A 153 -1.25 1.02 15.24
C TYR A 153 -2.16 1.92 14.40
N LYS A 154 -1.89 3.23 14.46
CA LYS A 154 -2.63 4.25 13.73
C LYS A 154 -1.67 5.14 12.95
N TRP A 155 -1.87 5.19 11.63
CA TRP A 155 -1.17 6.11 10.74
C TRP A 155 -2.09 7.29 10.45
N THR A 156 -1.55 8.51 10.55
CA THR A 156 -2.26 9.72 10.13
C THR A 156 -1.59 10.27 8.88
N ILE A 157 -2.28 10.16 7.76
CA ILE A 157 -1.75 10.50 6.44
C ILE A 157 -2.42 11.78 5.98
N LYS A 158 -1.62 12.82 5.73
CA LYS A 158 -2.12 14.10 5.21
C LYS A 158 -2.11 14.02 3.69
N LEU A 159 -3.23 14.36 3.07
CA LEU A 159 -3.36 14.24 1.62
C LEU A 159 -2.86 15.50 0.94
N GLN A 160 -2.14 15.29 -0.15
CA GLN A 160 -1.64 16.34 -1.04
C GLN A 160 -2.66 16.59 -2.15
N THR A 161 -2.78 17.83 -2.59
CA THR A 161 -3.57 18.10 -3.81
C THR A 161 -2.87 17.53 -5.03
N ILE A 162 -3.60 17.22 -6.11
CA ILE A 162 -3.07 16.51 -7.30
C ILE A 162 -1.78 17.13 -7.85
N GLY A 163 -1.64 18.46 -7.83
CA GLY A 163 -0.44 19.16 -8.31
C GLY A 163 0.80 19.06 -7.40
N GLU A 164 0.64 18.61 -6.16
CA GLU A 164 1.72 18.49 -5.15
C GLU A 164 2.25 17.04 -5.03
N GLN A 165 1.67 16.09 -5.77
CA GLN A 165 1.91 14.66 -5.59
C GLN A 165 3.25 14.18 -6.16
N ASP A 166 3.81 14.83 -7.18
CA ASP A 166 4.96 14.30 -7.92
C ASP A 166 6.30 14.46 -7.16
N ILE A 167 6.57 15.63 -6.57
CA ILE A 167 7.70 15.89 -5.64
C ILE A 167 7.31 17.08 -4.76
N PRO A 168 6.90 16.87 -3.50
CA PRO A 168 6.50 17.99 -2.65
C PRO A 168 7.71 18.81 -2.21
N PHE A 169 7.69 20.11 -2.50
CA PHE A 169 8.65 21.05 -1.93
C PHE A 169 8.36 21.27 -0.44
N LEU A 170 9.34 21.83 0.30
CA LEU A 170 9.18 22.14 1.73
C LEU A 170 8.00 23.11 1.99
N SER A 171 7.72 24.02 1.06
CA SER A 171 6.54 24.88 1.09
C SER A 171 5.25 24.07 1.09
N ASP A 172 5.17 23.06 0.24
CA ASP A 172 3.98 22.23 0.05
C ASP A 172 3.70 21.43 1.32
N LEU A 173 4.75 20.90 1.96
CA LEU A 173 4.64 20.19 3.24
C LEU A 173 4.13 21.09 4.38
N PHE A 174 4.55 22.36 4.42
CA PHE A 174 4.06 23.33 5.40
C PHE A 174 2.61 23.73 5.12
N ASP A 175 2.26 23.96 3.86
CA ASP A 175 0.89 24.29 3.45
C ASP A 175 -0.08 23.14 3.71
N ILE A 176 0.33 21.89 3.48
CA ILE A 176 -0.41 20.69 3.89
C ILE A 176 -0.62 20.68 5.40
N TRP A 177 0.44 20.91 6.19
CA TRP A 177 0.34 20.93 7.64
C TRP A 177 -0.63 22.01 8.12
N LEU A 178 -0.55 23.21 7.54
CA LEU A 178 -1.40 24.35 7.89
C LEU A 178 -2.87 24.09 7.50
N ARG A 179 -3.13 23.58 6.29
CA ARG A 179 -4.48 23.20 5.83
C ARG A 179 -5.12 22.17 6.76
N VAL A 180 -4.40 21.11 7.12
CA VAL A 180 -4.91 20.09 8.07
C VAL A 180 -5.18 20.71 9.44
N LYS A 181 -4.28 21.57 9.95
CA LYS A 181 -4.47 22.25 11.24
C LYS A 181 -5.66 23.19 11.23
N ILE A 182 -5.86 23.96 10.15
CA ILE A 182 -7.02 24.86 10.00
C ILE A 182 -8.31 24.05 9.89
N ALA A 183 -8.30 22.96 9.11
CA ALA A 183 -9.45 22.06 8.96
C ALA A 183 -9.86 21.42 10.28
N ASP A 184 -8.90 20.93 11.07
CA ASP A 184 -9.14 20.32 12.38
C ASP A 184 -9.50 21.35 13.47
N ALA A 185 -9.02 22.60 13.39
CA ALA A 185 -9.24 23.64 14.42
C ALA A 185 -10.48 24.52 14.18
N PHE A 186 -10.66 25.03 12.95
CA PHE A 186 -11.63 26.09 12.64
C PHE A 186 -12.90 25.62 11.90
N TRP A 187 -12.81 24.59 11.05
CA TRP A 187 -13.97 24.08 10.28
C TRP A 187 -14.87 23.11 11.07
N ASN A 188 -14.85 23.20 12.40
CA ASN A 188 -15.30 22.16 13.30
C ASN A 188 -16.80 21.79 13.16
N ASN A 189 -17.00 20.50 12.90
CA ASN A 189 -18.17 19.63 12.99
C ASN A 189 -19.31 19.71 11.96
N LYS A 190 -19.69 20.87 11.41
CA LYS A 190 -20.90 20.89 10.54
C LYS A 190 -20.68 20.53 9.07
N ARG A 191 -19.47 20.77 8.53
CA ARG A 191 -19.15 20.54 7.10
C ARG A 191 -18.24 19.35 6.84
N ARG A 192 -17.75 18.73 7.90
CA ARG A 192 -16.84 17.59 7.80
C ARG A 192 -17.64 16.31 7.68
N THR A 193 -17.38 15.57 6.61
CA THR A 193 -17.85 14.20 6.48
C THR A 193 -16.70 13.26 6.81
N ILE A 194 -16.99 12.22 7.60
CA ILE A 194 -16.05 11.15 7.92
C ILE A 194 -16.62 9.88 7.28
N LYS A 195 -15.86 9.28 6.37
CA LYS A 195 -16.21 8.00 5.76
C LYS A 195 -15.36 6.92 6.41
N GLU A 196 -16.02 5.98 7.08
CA GLU A 196 -15.35 4.82 7.67
C GLU A 196 -15.42 3.65 6.68
N ILE A 197 -14.26 3.06 6.40
CA ILE A 197 -14.10 1.97 5.44
C ILE A 197 -13.38 0.84 6.16
N ASN A 198 -14.00 -0.33 6.17
CA ASN A 198 -13.35 -1.57 6.62
C ASN A 198 -12.96 -2.34 5.38
N VAL A 199 -11.65 -2.45 5.13
CA VAL A 199 -11.13 -3.15 3.96
C VAL A 199 -11.02 -4.64 4.28
N THR A 200 -11.86 -5.43 3.61
CA THR A 200 -11.96 -6.87 3.83
C THR A 200 -10.84 -7.62 3.10
N PRO A 201 -10.11 -8.53 3.77
CA PRO A 201 -8.98 -9.26 3.18
C PRO A 201 -9.35 -10.17 1.99
N MET A 202 -8.34 -10.61 1.24
CA MET A 202 -8.53 -11.48 0.06
C MET A 202 -9.09 -12.88 0.36
N ASN A 203 -9.02 -13.35 1.60
CA ASN A 203 -9.60 -14.63 2.01
C ASN A 203 -11.11 -14.57 2.31
N ALA A 204 -11.70 -13.37 2.37
CA ALA A 204 -13.12 -13.17 2.59
C ALA A 204 -13.98 -13.60 1.40
#